data_AF-A0A947NN05-F1
#
_entry.id   AF-A0A947NN05-F1
#
_cell.length_a   1.000
_cell.length_b   1.000
_cell.length_c   1.000
_cell.angle_alpha   90.00
_cell.angle_beta   90.00
_cell.angle_gamma   90.00
#
_symmetry.space_group_name_H-M   'P 1'
#
loop_
_entity.id
_entity.type
_entity.pdbx_description
1 polymer ?
#
loop_
_entity_poly.entity_id
_entity_poly.type
_entity_poly.pdbx_seq_one_letter_code
_entity_poly.pdbx_strand_id
1 'polypeptide(L)'
;MPRNILFIIFIILITVFQISFLFEFSFLRNYVNLILIALVFITVMVNSKAGLIFAIISGLILDFYSPFSFGIYLTALIIPVFIITNLFKKLLARKTIYTLIAAALTSTVIFQIAVLLISNLLFWFNWNEINYTLNIEYLYTLLRQLITHTIIISILFIITNFLSEKLKSKFLISERI
;
A
#
# COMPACT_ATOMS: atom_id res chain seq x y z
N MET A 1 -18.24 8.24 -15.57
CA MET A 1 -17.25 7.39 -16.27
C MET A 1 -15.79 7.89 -16.19
N PRO A 2 -15.44 9.18 -16.39
CA PRO A 2 -14.03 9.59 -16.46
C PRO A 2 -13.24 9.35 -15.16
N ARG A 3 -13.88 9.48 -14.00
CA ARG A 3 -13.24 9.26 -12.69
C ARG A 3 -12.65 7.86 -12.51
N ASN A 4 -13.35 6.82 -12.98
CA ASN A 4 -12.88 5.44 -12.82
C ASN A 4 -11.69 5.15 -13.74
N ILE A 5 -11.69 5.72 -14.94
CA ILE A 5 -10.59 5.61 -15.90
C ILE A 5 -9.34 6.30 -15.34
N LEU A 6 -9.48 7.53 -14.83
CA LEU A 6 -8.37 8.25 -14.17
C LEU A 6 -7.82 7.48 -12.96
N PHE A 7 -8.68 6.83 -12.19
CA PHE A 7 -8.24 6.00 -11.05
C PHE A 7 -7.43 4.79 -11.52
N ILE A 8 -7.88 4.09 -12.57
CA ILE A 8 -7.13 2.95 -13.14
C ILE A 8 -5.79 3.42 -13.71
N ILE A 9 -5.77 4.53 -14.45
CA ILE A 9 -4.53 5.13 -14.97
C ILE A 9 -3.57 5.45 -13.81
N PHE A 10 -4.09 6.02 -12.72
CA PHE A 10 -3.28 6.29 -11.53
C PHE A 10 -2.67 5.02 -10.93
N ILE A 11 -3.43 3.93 -10.83
CA ILE A 11 -2.93 2.62 -10.36
C ILE A 11 -1.80 2.12 -11.25
N ILE A 12 -1.98 2.17 -12.57
CA ILE A 12 -0.98 1.71 -13.53
C ILE A 12 0.29 2.55 -13.39
N LEU A 13 0.16 3.89 -13.33
CA LEU A 13 1.29 4.78 -13.21
C LEU A 13 2.10 4.54 -11.92
N ILE A 14 1.43 4.37 -10.78
CA ILE A 14 2.15 4.15 -9.51
C ILE A 14 2.83 2.78 -9.48
N THR A 15 2.20 1.75 -10.05
CA THR A 15 2.80 0.42 -10.14
C THR A 15 4.00 0.41 -11.09
N VAL A 16 3.88 1.00 -12.28
CA VAL A 16 4.99 1.14 -13.22
C VAL A 16 6.11 1.98 -12.62
N PHE A 17 5.79 3.06 -11.91
CA PHE A 17 6.80 3.87 -11.23
C PHE A 17 7.57 3.06 -10.18
N GLN A 18 6.89 2.23 -9.38
CA GLN A 18 7.57 1.35 -8.43
C GLN A 18 8.46 0.31 -9.14
N ILE A 19 8.00 -0.31 -10.21
CA ILE A 19 8.77 -1.36 -10.90
C ILE A 19 9.97 -0.75 -11.63
N SER A 20 9.79 0.37 -12.34
CA SER A 20 10.80 0.94 -13.21
C SER A 20 11.76 1.90 -12.51
N PHE A 21 11.26 2.79 -11.63
CA PHE A 21 12.11 3.83 -11.03
C PHE A 21 12.67 3.41 -9.68
N LEU A 22 11.85 2.85 -8.78
CA LEU A 22 12.35 2.47 -7.45
C LEU A 22 13.37 1.35 -7.49
N PHE A 23 13.34 0.50 -8.52
CA PHE A 23 14.27 -0.61 -8.66
C PHE A 23 15.73 -0.15 -8.82
N GLU A 24 15.95 1.01 -9.43
CA GLU A 24 17.27 1.61 -9.66
C GLU A 24 17.88 2.19 -8.37
N PHE A 25 17.05 2.62 -7.42
CA PHE A 25 17.52 3.18 -6.15
C PHE A 25 17.73 2.07 -5.12
N SER A 26 18.96 1.55 -5.03
CA SER A 26 19.34 0.47 -4.10
C SER A 26 18.91 0.71 -2.66
N PHE A 27 18.93 1.96 -2.20
CA PHE A 27 18.50 2.34 -0.85
C PHE A 27 16.99 2.40 -0.67
N LEU A 28 16.17 2.55 -1.72
CA LEU A 28 14.71 2.59 -1.61
C LEU A 28 14.07 1.24 -1.91
N ARG A 29 14.64 0.50 -2.88
CA ARG A 29 14.08 -0.74 -3.42
C ARG A 29 13.63 -1.74 -2.34
N ASN A 30 14.44 -1.91 -1.29
CA ASN A 30 14.17 -2.91 -0.26
C ASN A 30 13.29 -2.38 0.89
N TYR A 31 13.21 -1.06 1.05
CA TYR A 31 12.59 -0.45 2.23
C TYR A 31 11.33 0.37 1.91
N VAL A 32 10.96 0.56 0.64
CA VAL A 32 9.77 1.30 0.25
C VAL A 32 8.89 0.47 -0.67
N ASN A 33 7.69 0.16 -0.19
CA ASN A 33 6.62 -0.42 -1.00
C ASN A 33 5.55 0.64 -1.25
N LEU A 34 5.71 1.43 -2.34
CA LEU A 34 4.78 2.50 -2.71
C LEU A 34 3.36 1.98 -2.95
N ILE A 35 3.23 0.80 -3.53
CA ILE A 35 1.94 0.14 -3.78
C ILE A 35 1.23 -0.10 -2.46
N LEU A 36 1.92 -0.64 -1.45
CA LEU A 36 1.32 -0.87 -0.13
C LEU A 36 0.97 0.45 0.58
N ILE A 37 1.85 1.47 0.51
CA ILE A 37 1.58 2.79 1.10
C ILE A 37 0.34 3.42 0.46
N ALA A 38 0.28 3.45 -0.88
CA ALA A 38 -0.85 4.00 -1.63
C ALA A 38 -2.13 3.20 -1.36
N LEU A 39 -2.03 1.88 -1.28
CA LEU A 39 -3.14 0.99 -0.94
C LEU A 39 -3.75 1.35 0.42
N VAL A 40 -2.92 1.48 1.46
CA VAL A 40 -3.37 1.90 2.80
C VAL A 40 -4.00 3.27 2.74
N PHE A 41 -3.33 4.22 2.09
CA PHE A 41 -3.80 5.60 1.98
C PHE A 41 -5.18 5.67 1.30
N ILE A 42 -5.36 4.99 0.17
CA ILE A 42 -6.63 4.92 -0.56
C ILE A 42 -7.71 4.23 0.27
N THR A 43 -7.37 3.11 0.92
CA THR A 43 -8.32 2.34 1.74
C THR A 43 -8.89 3.19 2.87
N VAL A 44 -8.03 3.96 3.56
CA VAL A 44 -8.42 4.81 4.69
C VAL A 44 -9.09 6.12 4.24
N MET A 45 -8.51 6.81 3.25
CA MET A 45 -8.94 8.15 2.88
C MET A 45 -10.14 8.15 1.93
N VAL A 46 -10.24 7.16 1.04
CA VAL A 46 -11.30 7.07 0.03
C VAL A 46 -12.38 6.09 0.47
N ASN A 47 -12.12 4.78 0.39
CA ASN A 47 -12.95 3.70 0.92
C ASN A 47 -12.28 2.33 0.66
N SER A 48 -12.74 1.30 1.37
CA SER A 48 -12.24 -0.07 1.25
C SER A 48 -12.46 -0.70 -0.13
N LYS A 49 -13.55 -0.36 -0.83
CA LYS A 49 -13.81 -0.85 -2.19
C LYS A 49 -12.74 -0.38 -3.19
N ALA A 50 -12.35 0.90 -3.11
CA ALA A 50 -11.28 1.46 -3.92
C ALA A 50 -9.92 0.83 -3.56
N GLY A 51 -9.67 0.60 -2.27
CA GLY A 51 -8.50 -0.14 -1.80
C GLY A 51 -8.44 -1.55 -2.39
N LEU A 52 -9.54 -2.30 -2.35
CA LEU A 52 -9.60 -3.66 -2.91
C LEU A 52 -9.34 -3.67 -4.43
N ILE A 53 -9.96 -2.76 -5.18
CA ILE A 53 -9.71 -2.62 -6.63
C ILE A 53 -8.23 -2.31 -6.88
N PHE A 54 -7.64 -1.41 -6.09
CA PHE A 54 -6.21 -1.09 -6.15
C PHE A 54 -5.35 -2.33 -5.90
N ALA A 55 -5.61 -3.08 -4.83
CA ALA A 55 -4.87 -4.30 -4.48
C ALA A 55 -4.94 -5.35 -5.57
N ILE A 56 -6.12 -5.56 -6.17
CA ILE A 56 -6.30 -6.53 -7.26
C ILE A 56 -5.49 -6.15 -8.49
N ILE A 57 -5.65 -4.91 -8.98
CA ILE A 57 -4.99 -4.47 -10.20
C ILE A 57 -3.46 -4.41 -10.00
N SER A 58 -3.01 -3.76 -8.91
CA SER A 58 -1.57 -3.64 -8.64
C SER A 58 -0.93 -4.98 -8.31
N GLY A 59 -1.62 -5.87 -7.60
CA GLY A 59 -1.14 -7.22 -7.28
C GLY A 59 -0.99 -8.09 -8.51
N LEU A 60 -1.98 -8.08 -9.42
CA LEU A 60 -1.87 -8.78 -10.71
C LEU A 60 -0.68 -8.28 -11.52
N ILE A 61 -0.50 -6.96 -11.63
CA ILE A 61 0.64 -6.40 -12.35
C ILE A 61 1.95 -6.83 -11.68
N LEU A 62 2.06 -6.71 -10.35
CA LEU A 62 3.27 -7.14 -9.63
C LEU A 62 3.60 -8.61 -9.85
N ASP A 63 2.60 -9.50 -9.82
CA ASP A 63 2.81 -10.93 -10.06
C ASP A 63 3.40 -11.22 -11.45
N PHE A 64 3.04 -10.43 -12.49
CA PHE A 64 3.63 -10.57 -13.83
C PHE A 64 5.10 -10.15 -13.92
N TYR A 65 5.55 -9.26 -13.04
CA TYR A 65 6.93 -8.73 -13.05
C TYR A 65 7.81 -9.34 -11.96
N SER A 66 7.23 -10.09 -11.03
CA SER A 66 7.97 -10.65 -9.91
C SER A 66 8.60 -11.99 -10.24
N PRO A 67 9.72 -12.36 -9.58
CA PRO A 67 10.30 -13.69 -9.69
C PRO A 67 9.53 -14.77 -8.90
N PHE A 68 8.46 -14.38 -8.19
CA PHE A 68 7.63 -15.29 -7.40
C PHE A 68 6.56 -15.95 -8.24
N SER A 69 6.04 -17.08 -7.77
CA SER A 69 4.87 -17.71 -8.37
C SER A 69 3.68 -16.74 -8.41
N PHE A 70 2.92 -16.84 -9.50
CA PHE A 70 1.74 -16.01 -9.72
C PHE A 70 0.74 -16.13 -8.55
N GLY A 71 0.24 -15.00 -8.06
CA GLY A 71 -0.75 -14.91 -6.99
C GLY A 71 -0.19 -14.51 -5.62
N ILE A 72 1.14 -14.55 -5.40
CA ILE A 72 1.74 -14.19 -4.10
C ILE A 72 1.49 -12.72 -3.76
N TYR A 73 1.80 -11.77 -4.65
CA TYR A 73 1.59 -10.36 -4.35
C TYR A 73 0.11 -9.98 -4.37
N LEU A 74 -0.68 -10.56 -5.27
CA LEU A 74 -2.13 -10.36 -5.29
C LEU A 74 -2.75 -10.70 -3.94
N THR A 75 -2.50 -11.90 -3.43
CA THR A 75 -3.04 -12.34 -2.14
C THR A 75 -2.46 -11.52 -0.98
N ALA A 76 -1.15 -11.27 -0.98
CA ALA A 76 -0.48 -10.52 0.06
C ALA A 76 -0.93 -9.05 0.16
N LEU A 77 -1.42 -8.43 -0.93
CA LEU A 77 -2.01 -7.08 -0.89
C LEU A 77 -3.50 -7.09 -0.49
N ILE A 78 -4.26 -8.11 -0.87
CA ILE A 78 -5.68 -8.22 -0.51
C ILE A 78 -5.87 -8.43 1.00
N ILE A 79 -5.03 -9.28 1.62
CA ILE A 79 -5.13 -9.63 3.04
C ILE A 79 -5.07 -8.39 3.95
N PRO A 80 -4.08 -7.47 3.81
CA PRO A 80 -4.04 -6.21 4.53
C PRO A 80 -5.33 -5.39 4.41
N VAL A 81 -5.89 -5.24 3.20
CA VAL A 81 -7.13 -4.46 2.99
C VAL A 81 -8.28 -5.03 3.80
N PHE A 82 -8.42 -6.36 3.78
CA PHE A 82 -9.46 -7.04 4.54
C PHE A 82 -9.26 -6.86 6.05
N ILE A 83 -8.05 -7.07 6.55
CA ILE A 83 -7.75 -6.94 7.98
C ILE A 83 -7.94 -5.50 8.44
N ILE A 84 -7.40 -4.50 7.73
CA ILE A 84 -7.52 -3.11 8.18
C ILE A 84 -8.96 -2.61 8.13
N THR A 85 -9.73 -2.99 7.11
CA THR A 85 -11.14 -2.57 6.97
C THR A 85 -11.98 -3.11 8.14
N ASN A 86 -11.72 -4.33 8.58
CA ASN A 86 -12.46 -4.96 9.68
C ASN A 86 -11.95 -4.50 11.05
N LEU A 87 -10.63 -4.53 11.26
CA LEU A 87 -10.00 -4.23 12.55
C LEU A 87 -10.13 -2.75 12.92
N PHE A 88 -9.95 -1.86 11.94
CA PHE A 88 -9.98 -0.41 12.17
C PHE A 88 -11.30 0.24 11.78
N LYS A 89 -12.39 -0.49 11.50
CA LYS A 89 -13.67 0.08 11.02
C LYS A 89 -14.13 1.34 11.79
N LYS A 90 -14.06 1.30 13.13
CA LYS A 90 -14.42 2.44 14.00
C LYS A 90 -13.38 3.58 13.98
N LEU A 91 -12.11 3.23 13.88
CA LEU A 91 -10.99 4.19 13.84
C LEU A 91 -10.91 4.91 12.48
N LEU A 92 -11.10 4.18 11.38
CA LEU A 92 -11.13 4.69 10.01
C LEU A 92 -12.20 5.76 9.79
N ALA A 93 -13.28 5.76 10.59
CA ALA A 93 -14.31 6.79 10.51
C ALA A 93 -13.77 8.20 10.85
N ARG A 94 -12.72 8.30 11.69
CA ARG A 94 -12.16 9.59 12.13
C ARG A 94 -11.09 10.16 11.20
N LYS A 95 -10.53 9.34 10.28
CA LYS A 95 -9.49 9.73 9.29
C LYS A 95 -8.37 10.61 9.86
N THR A 96 -7.83 10.26 11.03
CA THR A 96 -6.73 11.01 11.66
C THR A 96 -5.37 10.44 11.27
N ILE A 97 -4.30 11.23 11.45
CA ILE A 97 -2.92 10.76 11.20
C ILE A 97 -2.58 9.49 12.00
N TYR A 98 -3.03 9.39 13.26
CA TYR A 98 -2.81 8.21 14.09
C TYR A 98 -3.44 6.95 13.49
N THR A 99 -4.63 7.08 12.89
CA THR A 99 -5.32 5.96 12.25
C THR A 99 -4.62 5.52 10.96
N LEU A 100 -4.06 6.46 10.20
CA LEU A 100 -3.24 6.16 9.02
C LEU A 100 -1.93 5.48 9.39
N ILE A 101 -1.22 6.00 10.41
CA ILE A 101 0.03 5.40 10.89
C ILE A 101 -0.23 3.98 11.40
N ALA A 102 -1.25 3.79 12.24
CA ALA A 102 -1.61 2.46 12.73
C ALA A 102 -1.95 1.51 11.56
N ALA A 103 -2.76 1.95 10.60
CA ALA A 103 -3.10 1.16 9.42
C ALA A 103 -1.87 0.82 8.56
N ALA A 104 -0.93 1.75 8.40
CA ALA A 104 0.31 1.52 7.63
C ALA A 104 1.22 0.49 8.32
N LEU A 105 1.44 0.63 9.63
CA LEU A 105 2.25 -0.30 10.41
C LEU A 105 1.63 -1.70 10.35
N THR A 106 0.34 -1.83 10.67
CA THR A 106 -0.36 -3.11 10.64
C THR A 106 -0.35 -3.74 9.25
N SER A 107 -0.62 -2.96 8.20
CA SER A 107 -0.60 -3.48 6.82
C SER A 107 0.79 -3.92 6.38
N THR A 108 1.85 -3.22 6.80
CA THR A 108 3.24 -3.59 6.49
C THR A 108 3.60 -4.92 7.11
N VAL A 109 3.29 -5.12 8.39
CA VAL A 109 3.52 -6.40 9.08
C VAL A 109 2.73 -7.53 8.42
N ILE A 110 1.43 -7.31 8.17
CA ILE A 110 0.56 -8.32 7.56
C ILE A 110 1.03 -8.69 6.16
N PHE A 111 1.38 -7.69 5.34
CA PHE A 111 1.89 -7.92 3.99
C PHE A 111 3.15 -8.80 4.03
N GLN A 112 4.10 -8.47 4.90
CA GLN A 112 5.35 -9.22 5.03
C GLN A 112 5.10 -10.65 5.51
N ILE A 113 4.24 -10.84 6.52
CA ILE A 113 3.83 -12.17 6.99
C ILE A 113 3.14 -12.95 5.87
N ALA A 114 2.24 -12.33 5.10
CA ALA A 114 1.53 -12.98 4.01
C ALA A 114 2.50 -13.43 2.90
N VAL A 115 3.43 -12.57 2.46
CA VAL A 115 4.45 -12.94 1.48
C VAL A 115 5.27 -14.12 1.99
N LEU A 116 5.75 -14.07 3.24
CA LEU A 116 6.55 -15.14 3.84
C LEU A 116 5.80 -16.47 3.94
N LEU A 117 4.56 -16.45 4.45
CA LEU A 117 3.78 -17.68 4.61
C LEU A 117 3.40 -18.31 3.26
N ILE A 118 2.96 -17.50 2.30
CA ILE A 118 2.49 -18.00 1.00
C ILE A 118 3.66 -18.50 0.16
N SER A 119 4.78 -17.77 0.14
CA SER A 119 6.00 -18.20 -0.58
C SER A 119 6.54 -19.53 -0.05
N ASN A 120 6.60 -19.70 1.27
CA ASN A 120 7.07 -20.93 1.91
C ASN A 120 6.10 -22.10 1.73
N LEU A 121 4.79 -21.83 1.76
CA LEU A 121 3.77 -22.83 1.46
C LEU A 121 3.93 -23.35 0.02
N LEU A 122 4.09 -22.45 -0.95
CA LEU A 122 4.27 -22.82 -2.36
C LEU A 122 5.61 -23.49 -2.62
N PHE A 123 6.66 -23.12 -1.89
CA PHE A 123 7.96 -23.78 -1.94
C PHE A 123 7.84 -25.26 -1.51
N TRP A 124 7.04 -25.56 -0.48
CA TRP A 124 6.81 -26.94 -0.03
C TRP A 124 6.15 -27.83 -1.10
N PHE A 125 5.37 -27.24 -2.01
CA PHE A 125 4.76 -27.93 -3.16
C PHE A 125 5.63 -27.89 -4.43
N ASN A 126 6.87 -27.38 -4.37
CA ASN A 126 7.75 -27.13 -5.52
C ASN A 126 7.10 -26.22 -6.60
N TRP A 127 6.19 -25.33 -6.20
CA TRP A 127 5.57 -24.35 -7.12
C TRP A 127 6.28 -23.00 -7.10
N ASN A 128 7.20 -22.80 -6.17
CA ASN A 128 8.02 -21.61 -6.00
C ASN A 128 9.46 -22.03 -5.73
N GLU A 129 10.44 -21.38 -6.36
CA GLU A 129 11.87 -21.68 -6.15
C GLU A 129 12.47 -20.89 -4.97
N ILE A 130 11.84 -19.78 -4.59
CA ILE A 130 12.36 -18.85 -3.58
C ILE A 130 11.81 -19.22 -2.20
N ASN A 131 12.69 -19.62 -1.29
CA ASN A 131 12.35 -19.86 0.12
C ASN A 131 12.72 -18.64 0.98
N TYR A 132 11.75 -18.10 1.73
CA TYR A 132 11.99 -17.01 2.68
C TYR A 132 12.22 -17.56 4.08
N THR A 133 13.37 -17.20 4.66
CA THR A 133 13.69 -17.55 6.05
C THR A 133 13.55 -16.33 6.95
N LEU A 134 13.06 -16.54 8.17
CA LEU A 134 13.04 -15.54 9.24
C LEU A 134 14.46 -15.35 9.79
N ASN A 135 15.30 -14.60 9.07
CA ASN A 135 16.65 -14.25 9.50
C ASN A 135 16.70 -12.80 10.03
N ILE A 136 17.87 -12.41 10.56
CA ILE A 136 18.08 -11.07 11.10
C ILE A 136 17.95 -9.97 10.02
N GLU A 137 18.34 -10.27 8.78
CA GLU A 137 18.25 -9.33 7.65
C GLU A 137 16.79 -9.03 7.27
N TYR A 138 15.92 -10.04 7.34
CA TYR A 138 14.49 -9.90 7.14
C TYR A 138 13.87 -9.00 8.20
N LEU A 139 14.18 -9.23 9.48
CA LEU A 139 13.71 -8.39 10.58
C LEU A 139 14.20 -6.94 10.43
N TYR A 140 15.45 -6.75 10.02
CA TYR A 140 16.01 -5.43 9.76
C TYR A 140 15.31 -4.71 8.60
N THR A 141 15.00 -5.45 7.53
CA THR A 141 14.25 -4.94 6.38
C THR A 141 12.84 -4.55 6.78
N LEU A 142 12.14 -5.38 7.56
CA LEU A 142 10.83 -5.09 8.11
C LEU A 142 10.85 -3.82 8.98
N LEU A 143 11.80 -3.69 9.89
CA LEU A 143 11.95 -2.49 10.73
C LEU A 143 12.15 -1.22 9.91
N ARG A 144 13.02 -1.28 8.88
CA ARG A 144 13.23 -0.15 7.98
C ARG A 144 11.96 0.20 7.20
N GLN A 145 11.22 -0.79 6.70
CA GLN A 145 9.95 -0.56 6.02
C GLN A 145 8.91 0.10 6.94
N LEU A 146 8.82 -0.32 8.21
CA LEU A 146 7.90 0.31 9.16
C LEU A 146 8.21 1.79 9.36
N ILE A 147 9.50 2.15 9.48
CA ILE A 147 9.94 3.54 9.62
C ILE A 147 9.64 4.34 8.35
N THR A 148 10.06 3.86 7.18
CA THR A 148 9.87 4.58 5.90
C THR A 148 8.40 4.74 5.55
N HIS A 149 7.57 3.70 5.73
CA HIS A 149 6.14 3.76 5.46
C HIS A 149 5.44 4.76 6.39
N THR A 150 5.84 4.81 7.67
CA THR A 150 5.33 5.80 8.63
C THR A 150 5.68 7.23 8.23
N ILE A 151 6.91 7.48 7.80
CA ILE A 151 7.36 8.80 7.34
C ILE A 151 6.56 9.20 6.09
N ILE A 152 6.51 8.35 5.08
CA ILE A 152 5.85 8.66 3.80
C ILE A 152 4.34 8.89 4.02
N ILE A 153 3.66 8.05 4.82
CA ILE A 153 2.22 8.22 5.02
C ILE A 153 1.89 9.47 5.83
N SER A 154 2.78 9.87 6.75
CA SER A 154 2.65 11.14 7.48
C SER A 154 2.79 12.33 6.54
N ILE A 155 3.76 12.29 5.62
CA ILE A 155 3.94 13.33 4.59
C ILE A 155 2.70 13.41 3.68
N LEU A 156 2.18 12.27 3.20
CA LEU A 156 0.97 12.22 2.38
C LEU A 156 -0.25 12.80 3.12
N PHE A 157 -0.39 12.51 4.40
CA PHE A 157 -1.45 13.08 5.22
C PHE A 157 -1.34 14.60 5.33
N ILE A 158 -0.15 15.14 5.60
CA ILE A 158 0.08 16.60 5.70
C ILE A 158 -0.25 17.28 4.36
N ILE A 159 0.24 16.73 3.24
CA ILE A 159 -0.01 17.26 1.90
C ILE A 159 -1.52 17.30 1.62
N THR A 160 -2.23 16.21 1.89
CA THR A 160 -3.67 16.14 1.62
C THR A 160 -4.50 17.02 2.55
N ASN A 161 -4.13 17.16 3.81
CA ASN A 161 -4.81 18.09 4.72
C ASN A 161 -4.63 19.54 4.26
N PHE A 162 -3.41 19.93 3.90
CA PHE A 162 -3.09 21.27 3.39
C PHE A 162 -3.84 21.60 2.10
N LEU A 163 -3.91 20.66 1.15
CA LEU A 163 -4.67 20.83 -0.09
C LEU A 163 -6.18 20.96 0.17
N SER A 164 -6.71 20.17 1.12
CA SER A 164 -8.13 20.19 1.48
C SER A 164 -8.58 21.53 2.07
N GLU A 165 -7.79 22.11 2.98
CA GLU A 165 -8.09 23.42 3.58
C GLU A 165 -8.09 24.55 2.56
N LYS A 166 -7.11 24.56 1.64
CA LYS A 166 -7.02 25.55 0.57
C LYS A 166 -8.18 25.49 -0.43
N LEU A 167 -8.71 24.29 -0.67
CA LEU A 167 -9.87 24.13 -1.55
C LEU A 167 -11.15 24.64 -0.87
N LYS A 168 -11.34 24.33 0.41
CA LYS A 168 -12.50 24.79 1.18
C LYS A 168 -12.56 26.32 1.29
N SER A 169 -11.43 27.00 1.50
CA SER A 169 -11.42 28.46 1.66
C SER A 169 -11.83 29.21 0.38
N LYS A 170 -11.54 28.67 -0.81
CA LYS A 170 -11.96 29.28 -2.08
C LYS A 170 -13.46 29.20 -2.33
N PHE A 171 -14.12 28.12 -1.93
CA PHE A 171 -15.57 27.97 -2.11
C PHE A 171 -16.37 28.95 -1.25
N LEU A 172 -15.95 29.20 0.00
CA LEU A 172 -16.66 30.12 0.90
C LEU A 172 -16.60 31.60 0.47
N ILE A 173 -15.59 32.00 -0.31
CA ILE A 173 -15.47 33.36 -0.83
C ILE A 173 -16.37 33.57 -2.05
N SER A 174 -16.58 32.52 -2.86
CA SER A 174 -17.41 32.55 -4.07
C SER A 174 -18.90 32.72 -3.79
N GLU A 175 -19.40 32.40 -2.59
CA GLU A 175 -20.82 32.54 -2.24
C GLU A 175 -21.17 33.94 -1.68
N ARG A 176 -20.18 34.82 -1.50
CA ARG A 176 -20.37 36.18 -0.96
C ARG A 176 -20.29 37.30 -2.01
N ILE A 177 -20.13 36.96 -3.28
CA ILE A 177 -20.10 37.89 -4.42
C ILE A 177 -21.29 37.59 -5.31
#